data_AF-A0A1M5VKE3-F1
#
_entry.id   AF-A0A1M5VKE3-F1
#
_cell.length_a   1.000
_cell.length_b   1.000
_cell.length_c   1.000
_cell.angle_alpha   90.00
_cell.angle_beta   90.00
_cell.angle_gamma   90.00
#
_symmetry.space_group_name_H-M   'P 1'
#
loop_
_entity.id
_entity.type
_entity.pdbx_description
1 polymer ?
#
loop_
_entity_poly.entity_id
_entity_poly.type
_entity_poly.pdbx_seq_one_letter_code
_entity_poly.pdbx_strand_id
1 'polypeptide(L)'
;MKSRFFRNLAKGLVVVGAALAVVNCDESTVSAAAADAQQHGADPSLLSSSGMADPAQVGDVDPTLASSSSTDIIGGGEVDPWADPCVASSLPDACGPGTNPVANPTSSADVNPASSADVTPASSETVIPASSETVKPQSSSSEAKVVSSSSEEVKPAVPKIFLANDKEEEKNYMEVEYKTRTGWDGEGILAYPKRLTDNPDQKHAIVVWGPGGGTQPSAYEGMIRRLASHGFVVIALKESPGNATQAIKALDWLDGLNKDSNSPLFGKLDMNTVGCSGHSMGGLESEQALIKDRRVLTAFLNNSGDWGGAGAMKVATDRTIAILYGEGGMERGNAENDYNNANVKAPACLIQMTGGKGTECYEVSPGRRECGYGHGSGSWDGMAATVAWMRWHLGGEEWRKADFVGTSGKYIDGNIAGYDGKWKGQCKNF
;
A
#
# COMPACT_ATOMS: atom_id res chain seq x y z
N MET A 1 23.31 -74.40 -7.70
CA MET A 1 21.98 -75.03 -7.58
C MET A 1 21.14 -74.15 -6.65
N LYS A 2 19.96 -73.66 -7.08
CA LYS A 2 18.60 -74.01 -6.59
C LYS A 2 18.36 -73.66 -5.10
N SER A 3 17.30 -72.96 -4.68
CA SER A 3 16.05 -72.45 -5.31
C SER A 3 15.71 -71.04 -4.75
N ARG A 4 14.94 -70.11 -5.34
CA ARG A 4 13.82 -70.03 -6.31
C ARG A 4 12.41 -70.44 -5.81
N PHE A 5 11.58 -69.43 -5.53
CA PHE A 5 10.17 -69.27 -5.98
C PHE A 5 9.94 -67.73 -6.09
N PHE A 6 9.76 -67.10 -7.28
CA PHE A 6 8.60 -67.04 -8.20
C PHE A 6 7.45 -66.12 -7.66
N ARG A 7 6.82 -65.18 -8.43
CA ARG A 7 6.93 -64.78 -9.87
C ARG A 7 6.15 -63.47 -10.19
N ASN A 8 6.65 -62.66 -11.15
CA ASN A 8 5.94 -61.69 -12.06
C ASN A 8 5.18 -60.44 -11.49
N LEU A 9 5.41 -59.19 -11.95
CA LEU A 9 5.09 -58.51 -13.25
C LEU A 9 3.58 -58.25 -13.49
N ALA A 10 3.09 -57.12 -14.03
CA ALA A 10 3.69 -55.81 -14.37
C ALA A 10 2.62 -54.74 -14.77
N LYS A 11 3.00 -53.44 -14.74
CA LYS A 11 2.54 -52.28 -15.54
C LYS A 11 1.03 -52.00 -15.76
N GLY A 12 0.63 -50.77 -15.44
CA GLY A 12 -0.56 -50.10 -15.99
C GLY A 12 -0.58 -48.60 -15.62
N LEU A 13 -0.30 -47.72 -16.58
CA LEU A 13 -0.35 -46.26 -16.43
C LEU A 13 -1.64 -45.74 -17.07
N VAL A 14 -2.47 -44.98 -16.35
CA VAL A 14 -3.64 -44.29 -16.91
C VAL A 14 -3.66 -42.86 -16.37
N VAL A 15 -3.71 -41.91 -17.32
CA VAL A 15 -3.92 -40.48 -17.05
C VAL A 15 -5.41 -40.23 -16.88
N VAL A 16 -5.80 -39.49 -15.84
CA VAL A 16 -7.18 -38.99 -15.68
C VAL A 16 -7.14 -37.48 -15.82
N GLY A 17 -7.74 -36.98 -16.91
CA GLY A 17 -7.91 -35.55 -17.16
C GLY A 17 -9.06 -34.97 -16.33
N ALA A 18 -8.95 -33.69 -15.98
CA ALA A 18 -10.02 -32.97 -15.31
C ALA A 18 -11.19 -32.68 -16.28
N ALA A 19 -12.42 -32.91 -15.81
CA ALA A 19 -13.63 -32.51 -16.54
C ALA A 19 -14.17 -31.20 -15.96
N LEU A 20 -14.33 -30.18 -16.80
CA LEU A 20 -15.09 -28.98 -16.47
C LEU A 20 -16.58 -29.35 -16.36
N ALA A 21 -17.24 -28.86 -15.31
CA ALA A 21 -18.70 -28.87 -15.22
C ALA A 21 -19.23 -27.50 -15.69
N VAL A 22 -19.87 -27.47 -16.86
CA VAL A 22 -20.67 -26.34 -17.33
C VAL A 22 -22.14 -26.68 -17.09
N VAL A 23 -22.83 -25.89 -16.28
CA VAL A 23 -24.27 -26.05 -16.03
C VAL A 23 -25.02 -25.05 -16.89
N ASN A 24 -25.57 -25.52 -18.01
CA ASN A 24 -26.69 -24.87 -18.67
C ASN A 24 -27.98 -25.48 -18.13
N CYS A 25 -28.92 -24.65 -17.68
CA CYS A 25 -30.32 -25.03 -17.50
C CYS A 25 -31.17 -24.02 -18.28
N ASP A 26 -31.99 -24.53 -19.19
CA ASP A 26 -33.01 -23.76 -19.90
C ASP A 26 -34.36 -24.51 -19.84
N GLU A 27 -35.43 -23.83 -20.20
CA GLU A 27 -36.81 -24.07 -19.75
C GLU A 27 -37.44 -25.44 -20.03
N SER A 28 -38.40 -25.81 -19.16
CA SER A 28 -39.67 -26.41 -19.63
C SER A 28 -40.84 -26.05 -18.70
N THR A 29 -42.00 -25.82 -19.32
CA THR A 29 -43.18 -25.16 -18.76
C THR A 29 -44.28 -26.15 -18.32
N VAL A 30 -45.13 -25.76 -17.35
CA VAL A 30 -46.59 -26.03 -17.38
C VAL A 30 -47.39 -25.12 -16.42
N SER A 31 -48.26 -24.28 -17.00
CA SER A 31 -49.72 -24.13 -16.77
C SER A 31 -50.35 -24.39 -15.38
N ALA A 32 -51.38 -23.68 -14.90
CA ALA A 32 -52.00 -22.36 -15.19
C ALA A 32 -53.16 -22.13 -14.18
N ALA A 33 -53.50 -20.87 -13.87
CA ALA A 33 -54.84 -20.46 -13.42
C ALA A 33 -55.02 -18.94 -13.64
N ALA A 34 -56.19 -18.51 -14.11
CA ALA A 34 -56.43 -17.17 -14.64
C ALA A 34 -57.42 -16.34 -13.80
N ALA A 35 -57.33 -15.00 -13.93
CA ALA A 35 -58.43 -14.03 -14.09
C ALA A 35 -57.93 -12.59 -13.86
N ASP A 36 -58.46 -11.50 -14.46
CA ASP A 36 -59.11 -11.25 -15.76
C ASP A 36 -59.21 -9.69 -15.93
N ALA A 37 -59.77 -9.20 -17.05
CA ALA A 37 -60.07 -7.81 -17.43
C ALA A 37 -58.87 -6.96 -17.95
N GLN A 38 -58.76 -6.64 -19.26
CA GLN A 38 -59.56 -5.75 -20.13
C GLN A 38 -59.15 -4.25 -20.06
N GLN A 39 -59.10 -3.45 -21.13
CA GLN A 39 -59.10 -3.67 -22.60
C GLN A 39 -58.74 -2.34 -23.35
N HIS A 40 -58.63 -2.40 -24.69
CA HIS A 40 -58.53 -1.31 -25.69
C HIS A 40 -57.13 -0.70 -25.94
N GLY A 41 -56.71 -0.42 -27.18
CA GLY A 41 -57.34 -0.63 -28.50
C GLY A 41 -56.37 -0.27 -29.65
N ALA A 42 -56.60 -0.79 -30.87
CA ALA A 42 -55.60 -0.80 -31.96
C ALA A 42 -55.75 0.31 -33.02
N ASP A 43 -54.60 0.72 -33.63
CA ASP A 43 -54.19 0.76 -35.07
C ASP A 43 -55.27 0.83 -36.20
N PRO A 44 -55.00 1.23 -37.49
CA PRO A 44 -53.69 1.24 -38.18
C PRO A 44 -53.36 2.24 -39.34
N SER A 45 -52.10 2.14 -39.85
CA SER A 45 -51.62 2.29 -41.26
C SER A 45 -51.43 3.71 -41.87
N LEU A 46 -50.40 4.05 -42.71
CA LEU A 46 -49.78 3.38 -43.87
C LEU A 46 -48.37 3.94 -44.30
N LEU A 47 -47.49 3.06 -44.83
CA LEU A 47 -46.52 3.22 -45.97
C LEU A 47 -45.35 4.26 -45.90
N SER A 48 -44.14 4.05 -46.50
CA SER A 48 -43.63 3.05 -47.48
C SER A 48 -42.09 2.79 -47.43
N SER A 49 -41.68 1.61 -47.94
CA SER A 49 -40.38 1.10 -48.52
C SER A 49 -39.23 2.08 -48.89
N SER A 50 -37.94 1.70 -49.05
CA SER A 50 -37.29 0.46 -49.55
C SER A 50 -35.78 0.39 -49.17
N GLY A 51 -35.01 -0.70 -49.22
CA GLY A 51 -35.22 -2.09 -49.68
C GLY A 51 -33.95 -2.96 -49.49
N MET A 52 -34.04 -4.28 -49.74
CA MET A 52 -32.98 -5.31 -49.53
C MET A 52 -32.45 -5.91 -50.85
N ALA A 53 -31.22 -6.45 -50.85
CA ALA A 53 -30.80 -7.66 -51.60
C ALA A 53 -29.44 -8.20 -51.08
N ASP A 54 -29.21 -9.51 -51.21
CA ASP A 54 -28.13 -10.31 -50.56
C ASP A 54 -27.27 -11.07 -51.63
N PRO A 55 -26.56 -12.21 -51.41
CA PRO A 55 -25.09 -12.26 -51.64
C PRO A 55 -24.61 -13.38 -52.59
N ALA A 56 -23.27 -13.51 -52.78
CA ALA A 56 -22.49 -14.76 -52.74
C ALA A 56 -21.17 -14.70 -53.56
N GLN A 57 -20.09 -15.31 -53.06
CA GLN A 57 -19.32 -16.42 -53.69
C GLN A 57 -18.05 -16.75 -52.87
N VAL A 58 -17.55 -17.99 -53.00
CA VAL A 58 -16.53 -18.64 -52.17
C VAL A 58 -15.31 -19.03 -53.01
N GLY A 59 -14.14 -19.19 -52.40
CA GLY A 59 -12.96 -19.81 -53.03
C GLY A 59 -12.05 -20.50 -52.02
N ASP A 60 -11.88 -21.82 -52.14
CA ASP A 60 -11.03 -22.68 -51.29
C ASP A 60 -9.56 -22.70 -51.74
N VAL A 61 -8.65 -23.06 -50.82
CA VAL A 61 -7.37 -23.74 -51.14
C VAL A 61 -6.91 -24.65 -49.98
N ASP A 62 -6.48 -25.85 -50.35
CA ASP A 62 -6.14 -27.00 -49.50
C ASP A 62 -4.63 -27.06 -49.15
N PRO A 63 -4.20 -27.53 -47.95
CA PRO A 63 -2.79 -27.55 -47.57
C PRO A 63 -2.17 -28.97 -47.64
N THR A 64 -1.01 -29.12 -48.31
CA THR A 64 0.04 -30.11 -47.95
C THR A 64 1.29 -29.98 -48.81
N LEU A 65 2.45 -29.76 -48.18
CA LEU A 65 3.71 -30.54 -48.31
C LEU A 65 4.92 -29.74 -47.80
N ALA A 66 5.84 -30.43 -47.13
CA ALA A 66 7.00 -29.84 -46.48
C ALA A 66 8.26 -29.95 -47.35
N SER A 67 9.20 -29.00 -47.19
CA SER A 67 10.63 -29.30 -47.26
C SER A 67 11.50 -28.31 -46.48
N SER A 68 12.56 -28.89 -45.91
CA SER A 68 13.70 -28.32 -45.17
C SER A 68 14.32 -27.01 -45.69
N SER A 69 14.82 -26.16 -44.79
CA SER A 69 16.23 -26.16 -44.34
C SER A 69 16.59 -24.96 -43.43
N SER A 70 17.72 -25.05 -42.73
CA SER A 70 18.15 -24.14 -41.64
C SER A 70 18.88 -22.87 -42.12
N THR A 71 18.73 -21.75 -41.39
CA THR A 71 19.83 -21.00 -40.70
C THR A 71 19.34 -19.68 -40.05
N ASP A 72 19.57 -19.55 -38.74
CA ASP A 72 20.10 -18.40 -37.99
C ASP A 72 19.67 -16.91 -38.21
N ILE A 73 19.32 -16.31 -37.06
CA ILE A 73 19.65 -14.94 -36.57
C ILE A 73 18.61 -13.77 -36.72
N ILE A 74 18.47 -13.04 -35.59
CA ILE A 74 17.63 -11.86 -35.25
C ILE A 74 16.11 -12.08 -35.12
N GLY A 75 15.66 -12.35 -33.89
CA GLY A 75 14.29 -12.04 -33.46
C GLY A 75 14.18 -10.58 -33.04
N GLY A 76 13.29 -9.82 -33.67
CA GLY A 76 12.91 -8.49 -33.20
C GLY A 76 11.93 -8.60 -32.03
N GLY A 77 12.31 -8.09 -30.86
CA GLY A 77 11.36 -7.85 -29.77
C GLY A 77 10.55 -6.59 -30.03
N GLU A 78 9.29 -6.59 -29.60
CA GLU A 78 8.49 -5.37 -29.50
C GLU A 78 9.21 -4.37 -28.58
N VAL A 79 9.33 -3.13 -29.03
CA VAL A 79 9.84 -2.03 -28.21
C VAL A 79 8.72 -1.54 -27.29
N ASP A 80 8.85 -1.81 -26.00
CA ASP A 80 7.96 -1.27 -24.97
C ASP A 80 8.20 0.25 -24.82
N PRO A 81 7.20 1.11 -25.10
CA PRO A 81 7.35 2.56 -24.94
C PRO A 81 7.40 3.02 -23.47
N TRP A 82 7.22 2.12 -22.49
CA TRP A 82 7.28 2.42 -21.05
C TRP A 82 8.63 2.11 -20.40
N ALA A 83 9.65 1.79 -21.20
CA ALA A 83 10.99 1.46 -20.72
C ALA A 83 11.83 2.66 -20.23
N ASP A 84 11.31 3.89 -20.27
CA ASP A 84 12.03 5.09 -19.81
C ASP A 84 11.43 5.69 -18.51
N PRO A 85 11.99 5.37 -17.33
CA PRO A 85 11.52 5.90 -16.05
C PRO A 85 11.90 7.38 -15.80
N CYS A 86 12.61 8.05 -16.71
CA CYS A 86 13.19 9.37 -16.45
C CYS A 86 12.23 10.55 -16.68
N VAL A 87 11.10 10.34 -17.37
CA VAL A 87 10.21 11.44 -17.83
C VAL A 87 9.23 11.99 -16.78
N ALA A 88 9.19 11.42 -15.57
CA ALA A 88 8.19 11.77 -14.55
C ALA A 88 8.74 12.53 -13.32
N SER A 89 10.06 12.76 -13.20
CA SER A 89 10.65 13.39 -12.00
C SER A 89 11.32 14.73 -12.29
N SER A 90 10.81 15.81 -11.69
CA SER A 90 11.47 17.12 -11.59
C SER A 90 12.52 17.20 -10.46
N LEU A 91 12.92 16.05 -9.91
CA LEU A 91 13.97 15.92 -8.90
C LEU A 91 15.37 15.94 -9.54
N PRO A 92 16.34 16.70 -8.99
CA PRO A 92 17.74 16.54 -9.36
C PRO A 92 18.25 15.12 -9.09
N ASP A 93 19.10 14.61 -9.99
CA ASP A 93 19.84 13.34 -9.87
C ASP A 93 19.00 12.06 -9.67
N ALA A 94 17.76 12.03 -10.15
CA ALA A 94 16.87 10.85 -10.09
C ALA A 94 17.46 9.55 -10.70
N CYS A 95 18.49 9.64 -11.54
CA CYS A 95 19.19 8.49 -12.15
C CYS A 95 20.71 8.48 -11.88
N GLY A 96 21.18 9.23 -10.89
CA GLY A 96 22.61 9.38 -10.56
C GLY A 96 23.30 10.55 -11.27
N PRO A 97 24.55 10.86 -10.90
CA PRO A 97 25.22 12.10 -11.29
C PRO A 97 25.56 12.14 -12.78
N GLY A 98 24.98 13.10 -13.51
CA GLY A 98 25.41 13.48 -14.86
C GLY A 98 24.43 13.20 -16.01
N THR A 99 23.17 12.86 -15.75
CA THR A 99 22.19 12.51 -16.81
C THR A 99 21.40 13.68 -17.41
N ASN A 100 21.60 14.92 -16.94
CA ASN A 100 20.94 16.10 -17.51
C ASN A 100 21.70 16.69 -18.72
N PRO A 101 21.00 17.29 -19.71
CA PRO A 101 21.65 17.96 -20.84
C PRO A 101 22.58 19.08 -20.38
N VAL A 102 23.82 19.07 -20.87
CA VAL A 102 24.86 20.03 -20.46
C VAL A 102 24.53 21.44 -20.95
N ALA A 103 24.12 22.31 -20.03
CA ALA A 103 24.20 23.75 -20.24
C ALA A 103 25.67 24.19 -20.14
N ASN A 104 26.26 24.58 -21.28
CA ASN A 104 27.67 24.95 -21.36
C ASN A 104 27.93 26.29 -20.64
N PRO A 105 28.91 26.40 -19.72
CA PRO A 105 29.10 27.61 -18.92
C PRO A 105 29.96 28.65 -19.62
N THR A 106 29.71 29.94 -19.32
CA THR A 106 30.62 31.05 -19.63
C THR A 106 31.01 31.79 -18.33
N SER A 107 32.33 31.84 -18.05
CA SER A 107 33.11 32.92 -17.38
C SER A 107 32.39 33.86 -16.39
N SER A 108 32.85 34.19 -15.18
CA SER A 108 34.18 34.13 -14.50
C SER A 108 34.01 34.75 -13.08
N ALA A 109 34.89 34.67 -12.07
CA ALA A 109 36.13 33.93 -11.78
C ALA A 109 36.44 34.08 -10.25
N ASP A 110 37.66 33.71 -9.81
CA ASP A 110 38.50 34.14 -8.65
C ASP A 110 37.85 34.92 -7.46
N VAL A 111 38.19 34.69 -6.18
CA VAL A 111 39.55 34.49 -5.59
C VAL A 111 39.56 33.62 -4.30
N ASN A 112 40.75 33.40 -3.71
CA ASN A 112 41.15 32.34 -2.76
C ASN A 112 41.15 32.82 -1.25
N PRO A 113 41.72 32.13 -0.21
CA PRO A 113 41.09 32.03 1.12
C PRO A 113 41.95 32.46 2.34
N ALA A 114 41.36 32.41 3.55
CA ALA A 114 42.03 32.37 4.88
C ALA A 114 41.01 31.84 5.92
N SER A 115 41.23 30.76 6.69
CA SER A 115 42.22 30.51 7.76
C SER A 115 41.86 31.09 9.14
N SER A 116 41.44 30.18 10.03
CA SER A 116 41.84 29.99 11.44
C SER A 116 41.77 31.15 12.46
N ALA A 117 41.08 30.90 13.60
CA ALA A 117 41.70 30.85 14.94
C ALA A 117 40.67 30.53 16.06
N ASP A 118 41.17 29.98 17.17
CA ASP A 118 40.45 29.69 18.42
C ASP A 118 39.94 30.93 19.18
N VAL A 119 39.07 30.75 20.19
CA VAL A 119 39.35 31.01 21.63
C VAL A 119 38.17 30.57 22.52
N THR A 120 38.48 29.82 23.57
CA THR A 120 37.78 29.79 24.88
C THR A 120 38.90 29.83 25.97
N PRO A 121 38.66 29.85 27.30
CA PRO A 121 37.43 30.01 28.10
C PRO A 121 37.60 31.06 29.25
N ALA A 122 36.59 31.20 30.14
CA ALA A 122 36.62 31.64 31.57
C ALA A 122 35.26 32.26 31.96
N SER A 123 34.76 32.24 33.21
CA SER A 123 35.17 31.51 34.42
C SER A 123 34.03 31.45 35.45
N SER A 124 34.07 30.39 36.24
CA SER A 124 33.46 30.10 37.55
C SER A 124 33.10 31.28 38.47
N GLU A 125 32.07 31.07 39.30
CA GLU A 125 32.18 31.29 40.75
C GLU A 125 31.26 30.33 41.55
N THR A 126 31.44 30.25 42.87
CA THR A 126 31.24 29.03 43.68
C THR A 126 30.54 29.34 45.02
N VAL A 127 30.10 28.29 45.72
CA VAL A 127 30.00 28.13 47.21
C VAL A 127 28.58 27.90 47.77
N ILE A 128 28.44 26.73 48.41
CA ILE A 128 27.36 26.20 49.28
C ILE A 128 27.73 26.56 50.76
N PRO A 129 27.28 25.95 51.90
CA PRO A 129 26.21 24.98 52.20
C PRO A 129 25.27 25.40 53.37
N ALA A 130 24.27 24.57 53.67
CA ALA A 130 23.85 24.29 55.06
C ALA A 130 23.11 22.94 55.15
N SER A 131 23.58 22.06 56.03
CA SER A 131 22.94 20.77 56.37
C SER A 131 22.18 20.88 57.70
N SER A 132 21.23 19.97 57.97
CA SER A 132 20.99 19.41 59.31
C SER A 132 20.11 18.16 59.27
N GLU A 133 20.49 17.17 60.09
CA GLU A 133 19.67 16.02 60.51
C GLU A 133 18.68 16.47 61.62
N THR A 134 17.84 15.68 62.31
CA THR A 134 17.78 14.23 62.59
C THR A 134 16.34 13.85 63.09
N VAL A 135 16.15 12.58 63.48
CA VAL A 135 15.16 12.02 64.46
C VAL A 135 13.94 11.25 63.91
N LYS A 136 13.94 9.94 64.21
CA LYS A 136 12.75 9.05 64.23
C LYS A 136 12.01 9.17 65.57
N PRO A 137 10.75 8.69 65.65
CA PRO A 137 10.47 7.72 66.69
C PRO A 137 9.94 6.39 66.14
N GLN A 138 10.22 5.33 66.90
CA GLN A 138 9.77 3.96 66.67
C GLN A 138 8.57 3.69 67.59
N SER A 139 7.50 3.09 67.07
CA SER A 139 6.44 2.49 67.89
C SER A 139 5.99 1.18 67.26
N SER A 140 5.76 0.18 68.10
CA SER A 140 5.38 -1.17 67.71
C SER A 140 3.91 -1.45 68.03
N SER A 141 3.18 -2.00 67.07
CA SER A 141 2.03 -2.85 67.36
C SER A 141 1.92 -3.92 66.29
N SER A 142 2.09 -5.18 66.71
CA SER A 142 1.96 -6.36 65.88
C SER A 142 0.49 -6.73 65.67
N GLU A 143 0.04 -6.95 64.44
CA GLU A 143 -1.15 -7.77 64.21
C GLU A 143 -1.18 -8.46 62.82
N ALA A 144 -1.71 -9.68 62.84
CA ALA A 144 -2.17 -10.55 61.74
C ALA A 144 -1.50 -10.50 60.34
N LYS A 145 -0.84 -11.62 60.00
CA LYS A 145 -0.65 -12.10 58.62
C LYS A 145 -2.00 -12.13 57.87
N VAL A 146 -2.08 -11.42 56.74
CA VAL A 146 -2.93 -11.83 55.61
C VAL A 146 -2.05 -11.89 54.37
N VAL A 147 -1.60 -13.09 54.00
CA VAL A 147 -0.90 -13.31 52.74
C VAL A 147 -1.96 -13.35 51.63
N SER A 148 -2.35 -12.17 51.14
CA SER A 148 -3.14 -12.07 49.92
C SER A 148 -2.24 -12.43 48.74
N SER A 149 -2.32 -13.68 48.31
CA SER A 149 -1.72 -14.15 47.05
C SER A 149 -2.56 -13.67 45.86
N SER A 150 -2.74 -12.36 45.71
CA SER A 150 -3.26 -11.76 44.48
C SER A 150 -2.11 -11.59 43.49
N SER A 151 -1.74 -12.69 42.86
CA SER A 151 -1.01 -12.65 41.59
C SER A 151 -1.96 -12.11 40.53
N GLU A 152 -2.21 -10.81 40.53
CA GLU A 152 -2.65 -10.14 39.31
C GLU A 152 -1.53 -10.36 38.28
N GLU A 153 -1.82 -11.18 37.27
CA GLU A 153 -1.04 -11.13 36.04
C GLU A 153 -1.11 -9.69 35.54
N VAL A 154 -0.02 -8.96 35.73
CA VAL A 154 0.15 -7.63 35.17
C VAL A 154 0.04 -7.80 33.67
N LYS A 155 -1.14 -7.49 33.12
CA LYS A 155 -1.40 -7.51 31.69
C LYS A 155 -0.26 -6.72 31.04
N PRO A 156 0.55 -7.33 30.15
CA PRO A 156 1.74 -6.68 29.64
C PRO A 156 1.34 -5.34 29.01
N ALA A 157 2.06 -4.29 29.37
CA ALA A 157 1.80 -2.95 28.85
C ALA A 157 1.86 -2.99 27.32
N VAL A 158 0.93 -2.29 26.66
CA VAL A 158 0.98 -2.14 25.21
C VAL A 158 2.29 -1.43 24.88
N PRO A 159 3.17 -2.02 24.04
CA PRO A 159 4.49 -1.46 23.79
C PRO A 159 4.36 -0.11 23.11
N LYS A 160 5.23 0.84 23.47
CA LYS A 160 5.26 2.14 22.82
C LYS A 160 5.94 2.02 21.45
N ILE A 161 5.29 2.49 20.39
CA ILE A 161 5.90 2.45 19.06
C ILE A 161 7.10 3.41 18.98
N PHE A 162 8.21 2.90 18.43
CA PHE A 162 9.45 3.64 18.22
C PHE A 162 9.41 4.36 16.88
N LEU A 163 9.47 5.70 16.92
CA LEU A 163 9.46 6.58 15.76
C LEU A 163 10.61 7.60 15.82
N ALA A 164 10.90 8.23 14.69
CA ALA A 164 11.68 9.46 14.64
C ALA A 164 10.93 10.57 15.39
N ASN A 165 11.65 11.37 16.19
CA ASN A 165 11.05 12.45 16.99
C ASN A 165 10.57 13.62 16.12
N ASP A 166 11.18 13.77 14.95
CA ASP A 166 10.90 14.79 13.96
C ASP A 166 9.53 14.59 13.30
N LYS A 167 8.93 15.72 12.87
CA LYS A 167 7.50 15.78 12.54
C LYS A 167 7.18 15.97 11.06
N GLU A 168 8.07 16.59 10.28
CA GLU A 168 7.80 16.86 8.85
C GLU A 168 7.79 15.54 8.08
N GLU A 169 6.76 15.29 7.29
CA GLU A 169 6.52 14.00 6.61
C GLU A 169 7.18 13.95 5.24
N GLU A 170 7.62 15.11 4.75
CA GLU A 170 8.32 15.33 3.50
C GLU A 170 9.82 14.96 3.56
N LYS A 171 10.34 14.60 4.75
CA LYS A 171 11.76 14.31 5.01
C LYS A 171 12.03 12.85 5.41
N ASN A 172 13.26 12.39 5.18
CA ASN A 172 13.77 11.14 5.72
C ASN A 172 14.58 11.42 7.00
N TYR A 173 14.50 10.56 8.02
CA TYR A 173 15.19 10.79 9.31
C TYR A 173 16.20 9.71 9.68
N MET A 174 15.76 8.47 9.87
CA MET A 174 16.66 7.36 10.19
C MET A 174 17.31 6.79 8.93
N GLU A 175 18.57 6.38 9.02
CA GLU A 175 19.16 5.51 7.99
C GLU A 175 18.36 4.20 7.89
N VAL A 176 18.12 3.76 6.66
CA VAL A 176 17.29 2.60 6.34
C VAL A 176 18.15 1.45 5.83
N GLU A 177 18.02 0.29 6.46
CA GLU A 177 18.39 -1.00 5.88
C GLU A 177 17.34 -1.37 4.85
N TYR A 178 17.74 -1.68 3.61
CA TYR A 178 16.83 -1.92 2.49
C TYR A 178 17.27 -3.18 1.74
N LYS A 179 16.47 -4.25 1.87
CA LYS A 179 16.80 -5.60 1.40
C LYS A 179 15.82 -6.01 0.31
N THR A 180 16.31 -6.12 -0.92
CA THR A 180 15.57 -6.70 -2.06
C THR A 180 15.67 -8.22 -2.06
N ARG A 181 14.81 -8.90 -2.83
CA ARG A 181 14.77 -10.36 -2.96
C ARG A 181 14.55 -11.07 -1.61
N THR A 182 13.50 -10.66 -0.92
CA THR A 182 13.16 -11.12 0.43
C THR A 182 11.64 -11.25 0.59
N GLY A 183 11.12 -11.36 1.80
CA GLY A 183 9.72 -11.70 2.04
C GLY A 183 9.45 -13.21 1.91
N TRP A 184 8.18 -13.58 2.02
CA TRP A 184 7.75 -14.98 2.07
C TRP A 184 7.99 -15.75 0.75
N ASP A 185 8.01 -15.04 -0.38
CA ASP A 185 8.26 -15.54 -1.74
C ASP A 185 9.68 -15.27 -2.26
N GLY A 186 10.48 -14.50 -1.52
CA GLY A 186 11.85 -14.14 -1.93
C GLY A 186 11.93 -13.06 -3.02
N GLU A 187 10.83 -12.39 -3.35
CA GLU A 187 10.76 -11.39 -4.42
C GLU A 187 10.24 -10.01 -3.95
N GLY A 188 9.84 -9.90 -2.67
CA GLY A 188 9.52 -8.62 -2.02
C GLY A 188 10.74 -7.82 -1.57
N ILE A 189 10.47 -6.72 -0.85
CA ILE A 189 11.48 -5.81 -0.29
C ILE A 189 11.20 -5.55 1.19
N LEU A 190 12.16 -5.83 2.06
CA LEU A 190 12.10 -5.53 3.49
C LEU A 190 12.95 -4.28 3.78
N ALA A 191 12.34 -3.26 4.38
CA ALA A 191 13.02 -2.03 4.78
C ALA A 191 12.75 -1.68 6.25
N TYR A 192 13.77 -1.25 6.98
CA TYR A 192 13.64 -0.87 8.40
C TYR A 192 14.75 0.10 8.84
N PRO A 193 14.59 0.85 9.95
CA PRO A 193 15.67 1.62 10.55
C PRO A 193 16.89 0.75 10.83
N LYS A 194 18.09 1.17 10.38
CA LYS A 194 19.35 0.50 10.78
C LYS A 194 19.52 0.47 12.30
N ARG A 195 19.07 1.53 12.98
CA ARG A 195 18.95 1.58 14.44
C ARG A 195 17.53 1.23 14.86
N LEU A 196 17.31 -0.05 15.10
CA LEU A 196 16.11 -0.58 15.75
C LEU A 196 16.08 -0.15 17.24
N THR A 197 14.93 -0.26 17.90
CA THR A 197 14.80 0.04 19.32
C THR A 197 15.55 -0.98 20.19
N ASP A 198 16.37 -0.49 21.13
CA ASP A 198 17.00 -1.32 22.18
C ASP A 198 16.24 -1.28 23.51
N ASN A 199 15.21 -0.43 23.63
CA ASN A 199 14.32 -0.41 24.77
C ASN A 199 13.30 -1.58 24.66
N PRO A 200 13.22 -2.49 25.65
CA PRO A 200 12.29 -3.63 25.62
C PRO A 200 10.80 -3.23 25.65
N ASP A 201 10.48 -2.06 26.21
CA ASP A 201 9.12 -1.52 26.29
C ASP A 201 8.67 -0.84 24.99
N GLN A 202 9.56 -0.82 23.98
CA GLN A 202 9.30 -0.25 22.67
C GLN A 202 9.37 -1.31 21.57
N LYS A 203 8.58 -1.10 20.52
CA LYS A 203 8.54 -1.94 19.31
C LYS A 203 8.42 -1.09 18.06
N HIS A 204 8.66 -1.68 16.91
CA HIS A 204 8.31 -1.08 15.63
C HIS A 204 6.93 -1.56 15.19
N ALA A 205 6.10 -0.63 14.75
CA ALA A 205 4.89 -0.94 14.00
C ALA A 205 5.26 -1.35 12.55
N ILE A 206 4.39 -2.13 11.93
CA ILE A 206 4.62 -2.71 10.60
C ILE A 206 3.79 -1.95 9.57
N VAL A 207 4.36 -1.70 8.39
CA VAL A 207 3.60 -1.27 7.21
C VAL A 207 3.79 -2.26 6.08
N VAL A 208 2.70 -2.83 5.56
CA VAL A 208 2.74 -3.59 4.30
C VAL A 208 2.59 -2.60 3.14
N TRP A 209 3.44 -2.68 2.12
CA TRP A 209 3.32 -1.89 0.90
C TRP A 209 2.94 -2.76 -0.31
N GLY A 210 1.77 -2.50 -0.90
CA GLY A 210 1.34 -3.13 -2.15
C GLY A 210 1.75 -2.30 -3.38
N PRO A 211 2.49 -2.86 -4.35
CA PRO A 211 2.70 -2.20 -5.64
C PRO A 211 1.41 -2.18 -6.49
N GLY A 212 1.34 -1.27 -7.45
CA GLY A 212 0.31 -1.27 -8.50
C GLY A 212 0.42 -2.48 -9.44
N GLY A 213 -0.66 -2.77 -10.17
CA GLY A 213 -0.72 -3.92 -11.08
C GLY A 213 0.41 -3.91 -12.11
N GLY A 214 1.07 -5.05 -12.29
CA GLY A 214 2.22 -5.20 -13.21
C GLY A 214 3.49 -4.44 -12.81
N THR A 215 3.49 -3.67 -11.71
CA THR A 215 4.65 -2.88 -11.28
C THR A 215 5.48 -3.65 -10.26
N GLN A 216 6.81 -3.63 -10.40
CA GLN A 216 7.72 -4.21 -9.40
C GLN A 216 7.79 -3.34 -8.13
N PRO A 217 8.02 -3.92 -6.93
CA PRO A 217 8.12 -3.15 -5.68
C PRO A 217 9.26 -2.13 -5.67
N SER A 218 10.31 -2.33 -6.47
CA SER A 218 11.45 -1.41 -6.62
C SER A 218 11.05 -0.03 -7.16
N ALA A 219 9.97 0.07 -7.94
CA ALA A 219 9.44 1.36 -8.40
C ALA A 219 8.95 2.26 -7.25
N TYR A 220 8.75 1.68 -6.06
CA TYR A 220 8.26 2.37 -4.86
C TYR A 220 9.36 2.60 -3.81
N GLU A 221 10.64 2.48 -4.18
CA GLU A 221 11.79 2.58 -3.27
C GLU A 221 11.75 3.82 -2.37
N GLY A 222 11.44 4.99 -2.95
CA GLY A 222 11.37 6.25 -2.20
C GLY A 222 10.35 6.21 -1.06
N MET A 223 9.15 5.67 -1.31
CA MET A 223 8.04 5.58 -0.36
C MET A 223 8.31 4.53 0.72
N ILE A 224 8.85 3.38 0.32
CA ILE A 224 9.27 2.29 1.22
C ILE A 224 10.36 2.81 2.17
N ARG A 225 11.38 3.50 1.65
CA ARG A 225 12.43 4.13 2.46
C ARG A 225 11.90 5.26 3.33
N ARG A 226 10.98 6.10 2.84
CA ARG A 226 10.36 7.18 3.62
C ARG A 226 9.72 6.60 4.88
N LEU A 227 8.77 5.67 4.73
CA LEU A 227 8.11 5.00 5.86
C LEU A 227 9.12 4.37 6.83
N ALA A 228 10.08 3.60 6.32
CA ALA A 228 11.11 2.99 7.16
C ALA A 228 11.93 4.03 7.94
N SER A 229 12.29 5.16 7.32
CA SER A 229 13.06 6.23 7.97
C SER A 229 12.32 6.96 9.10
N HIS A 230 10.98 6.89 9.13
CA HIS A 230 10.19 7.42 10.25
C HIS A 230 10.11 6.46 11.45
N GLY A 231 10.56 5.21 11.32
CA GLY A 231 10.57 4.21 12.40
C GLY A 231 9.77 2.93 12.10
N PHE A 232 9.09 2.81 10.97
CA PHE A 232 8.31 1.62 10.63
C PHE A 232 9.19 0.47 10.11
N VAL A 233 8.74 -0.78 10.29
CA VAL A 233 9.28 -1.93 9.55
C VAL A 233 8.35 -2.17 8.36
N VAL A 234 8.88 -2.00 7.16
CA VAL A 234 8.11 -2.00 5.91
C VAL A 234 8.38 -3.28 5.12
N ILE A 235 7.34 -4.01 4.74
CA ILE A 235 7.44 -5.13 3.81
C ILE A 235 6.65 -4.81 2.54
N ALA A 236 7.37 -4.54 1.46
CA ALA A 236 6.77 -4.37 0.14
C ALA A 236 6.58 -5.72 -0.54
N LEU A 237 5.37 -5.96 -1.04
CA LEU A 237 4.97 -7.20 -1.70
C LEU A 237 5.56 -7.26 -3.11
N LYS A 238 5.84 -8.47 -3.62
CA LYS A 238 6.18 -8.68 -5.04
C LYS A 238 5.09 -8.13 -5.97
N GLU A 239 3.84 -8.44 -5.64
CA GLU A 239 2.64 -8.12 -6.41
C GLU A 239 1.44 -7.98 -5.47
N SER A 240 0.37 -7.37 -5.97
CA SER A 240 -0.87 -7.13 -5.24
C SER A 240 -2.04 -7.80 -5.97
N PRO A 241 -2.59 -8.93 -5.47
CA PRO A 241 -3.76 -9.57 -6.09
C PRO A 241 -5.11 -8.94 -5.75
N GLY A 242 -5.17 -7.93 -4.87
CA GLY A 242 -6.42 -7.27 -4.48
C GLY A 242 -7.31 -8.13 -3.57
N ASN A 243 -6.73 -9.07 -2.81
CA ASN A 243 -7.49 -10.05 -2.03
C ASN A 243 -6.91 -10.41 -0.65
N ALA A 244 -5.81 -9.77 -0.24
CA ALA A 244 -5.04 -9.94 1.01
C ALA A 244 -4.08 -11.14 1.06
N THR A 245 -4.05 -12.01 0.04
CA THR A 245 -3.26 -13.25 0.10
C THR A 245 -1.75 -12.99 0.20
N GLN A 246 -1.25 -11.90 -0.40
CA GLN A 246 0.17 -11.57 -0.35
C GLN A 246 0.50 -10.82 0.94
N ALA A 247 -0.36 -9.90 1.37
CA ALA A 247 -0.22 -9.18 2.63
C ALA A 247 -0.16 -10.13 3.85
N ILE A 248 -1.11 -11.08 3.96
CA ILE A 248 -1.19 -12.01 5.09
C ILE A 248 0.07 -12.87 5.20
N LYS A 249 0.53 -13.46 4.08
CA LYS A 249 1.76 -14.27 4.06
C LYS A 249 3.01 -13.46 4.41
N ALA A 250 3.09 -12.20 3.98
CA ALA A 250 4.19 -11.31 4.33
C ALA A 250 4.22 -11.00 5.84
N LEU A 251 3.05 -10.84 6.48
CA LEU A 251 2.92 -10.67 7.92
C LEU A 251 3.28 -11.95 8.70
N ASP A 252 2.90 -13.13 8.20
CA ASP A 252 3.28 -14.41 8.81
C ASP A 252 4.80 -14.66 8.73
N TRP A 253 5.43 -14.25 7.63
CA TRP A 253 6.88 -14.28 7.47
C TRP A 253 7.60 -13.30 8.42
N LEU A 254 7.06 -12.08 8.59
CA LEU A 254 7.57 -11.12 9.58
C LEU A 254 7.41 -11.63 11.02
N ASP A 255 6.31 -12.31 11.36
CA ASP A 255 6.12 -12.97 12.66
C ASP A 255 7.18 -14.05 12.91
N GLY A 256 7.54 -14.81 11.87
CA GLY A 256 8.69 -15.73 11.90
C GLY A 256 10.01 -15.01 12.21
N LEU A 257 10.31 -13.91 11.51
CA LEU A 257 11.49 -13.08 11.78
C LEU A 257 11.47 -12.39 13.15
N ASN A 258 10.30 -12.16 13.74
CA ASN A 258 10.16 -11.61 15.10
C ASN A 258 10.42 -12.67 16.18
N LYS A 259 10.37 -13.97 15.82
CA LYS A 259 10.52 -15.12 16.73
C LYS A 259 11.86 -15.86 16.59
N ASP A 260 12.58 -15.69 15.48
CA ASP A 260 13.92 -16.25 15.29
C ASP A 260 14.98 -15.40 16.01
N SER A 261 15.70 -15.97 16.98
CA SER A 261 16.77 -15.30 17.73
C SER A 261 17.98 -14.89 16.89
N ASN A 262 18.11 -15.41 15.66
CA ASN A 262 19.16 -15.02 14.71
C ASN A 262 18.76 -13.83 13.83
N SER A 263 17.48 -13.43 13.85
CA SER A 263 16.96 -12.29 13.10
C SER A 263 17.32 -10.98 13.79
N PRO A 264 17.73 -9.92 13.06
CA PRO A 264 17.87 -8.58 13.63
C PRO A 264 16.53 -8.00 14.13
N LEU A 265 15.40 -8.56 13.66
CA LEU A 265 14.05 -8.18 14.08
C LEU A 265 13.55 -8.99 15.29
N PHE A 266 14.36 -9.86 15.90
CA PHE A 266 13.96 -10.71 17.02
C PHE A 266 13.37 -9.90 18.18
N GLY A 267 12.09 -10.10 18.47
CA GLY A 267 11.36 -9.37 19.50
C GLY A 267 11.31 -7.86 19.28
N LYS A 268 11.52 -7.34 18.06
CA LYS A 268 11.50 -5.90 17.76
C LYS A 268 10.17 -5.42 17.19
N LEU A 269 9.31 -6.30 16.69
CA LEU A 269 8.04 -5.93 16.04
C LEU A 269 6.85 -6.07 17.00
N ASP A 270 5.88 -5.17 16.90
CA ASP A 270 4.52 -5.40 17.40
C ASP A 270 3.65 -5.93 16.26
N MET A 271 3.40 -7.25 16.28
CA MET A 271 2.60 -7.93 15.26
C MET A 271 1.11 -7.57 15.29
N ASN A 272 0.63 -6.81 16.27
CA ASN A 272 -0.77 -6.34 16.33
C ASN A 272 -0.93 -4.86 15.98
N THR A 273 0.17 -4.16 15.66
CA THR A 273 0.15 -2.75 15.23
C THR A 273 0.67 -2.67 13.80
N VAL A 274 -0.20 -3.07 12.87
CA VAL A 274 0.07 -3.14 11.43
C VAL A 274 -0.82 -2.14 10.68
N GLY A 275 -0.26 -1.44 9.72
CA GLY A 275 -1.00 -0.73 8.67
C GLY A 275 -0.70 -1.31 7.29
N CYS A 276 -1.62 -1.13 6.35
CA CYS A 276 -1.39 -1.47 4.95
C CYS A 276 -1.55 -0.23 4.05
N SER A 277 -0.68 -0.06 3.08
CA SER A 277 -0.81 0.98 2.06
C SER A 277 -0.31 0.46 0.72
N GLY A 278 -0.69 1.11 -0.36
CA GLY A 278 -0.22 0.74 -1.68
C GLY A 278 -0.86 1.54 -2.78
N HIS A 279 -0.23 1.48 -3.95
CA HIS A 279 -0.69 2.13 -5.17
C HIS A 279 -1.71 1.25 -5.89
N SER A 280 -2.84 1.80 -6.33
CA SER A 280 -3.76 1.15 -7.27
C SER A 280 -4.22 -0.23 -6.75
N MET A 281 -3.91 -1.34 -7.44
CA MET A 281 -4.18 -2.70 -6.95
C MET A 281 -3.58 -3.01 -5.57
N GLY A 282 -2.49 -2.36 -5.18
CA GLY A 282 -1.91 -2.41 -3.83
C GLY A 282 -2.76 -1.73 -2.76
N GLY A 283 -3.57 -0.73 -3.13
CA GLY A 283 -4.61 -0.17 -2.27
C GLY A 283 -5.72 -1.20 -1.99
N LEU A 284 -6.16 -1.93 -3.02
CA LEU A 284 -7.14 -3.01 -2.87
C LEU A 284 -6.61 -4.18 -2.01
N GLU A 285 -5.34 -4.56 -2.20
CA GLU A 285 -4.68 -5.55 -1.33
C GLU A 285 -4.63 -5.07 0.14
N SER A 286 -4.40 -3.77 0.34
CA SER A 286 -4.35 -3.14 1.67
C SER A 286 -5.70 -3.07 2.38
N GLU A 287 -6.75 -2.68 1.66
CA GLU A 287 -8.13 -2.71 2.18
C GLU A 287 -8.56 -4.13 2.53
N GLN A 288 -8.28 -5.09 1.64
CA GLN A 288 -8.67 -6.47 1.87
C GLN A 288 -7.90 -7.07 3.05
N ALA A 289 -6.65 -6.66 3.27
CA ALA A 289 -5.90 -7.02 4.47
C ALA A 289 -6.52 -6.41 5.73
N LEU A 290 -6.96 -5.15 5.69
CA LEU A 290 -7.69 -4.49 6.78
C LEU A 290 -9.01 -5.23 7.15
N ILE A 291 -9.71 -5.75 6.14
CA ILE A 291 -10.98 -6.50 6.33
C ILE A 291 -10.73 -7.91 6.88
N LYS A 292 -9.65 -8.58 6.44
CA LYS A 292 -9.46 -10.04 6.64
C LYS A 292 -8.45 -10.40 7.73
N ASP A 293 -7.53 -9.51 8.08
CA ASP A 293 -6.48 -9.78 9.06
C ASP A 293 -6.58 -8.85 10.27
N ARG A 294 -6.90 -9.44 11.43
CA ARG A 294 -7.06 -8.75 12.70
C ARG A 294 -5.83 -7.98 13.19
N ARG A 295 -4.64 -8.25 12.65
CA ARG A 295 -3.39 -7.52 12.94
C ARG A 295 -3.39 -6.12 12.34
N VAL A 296 -4.10 -5.93 11.23
CA VAL A 296 -4.14 -4.67 10.48
C VAL A 296 -5.15 -3.73 11.14
N LEU A 297 -4.67 -2.59 11.65
CA LEU A 297 -5.47 -1.58 12.34
C LEU A 297 -6.00 -0.51 11.39
N THR A 298 -5.25 -0.24 10.31
CA THR A 298 -5.57 0.83 9.36
C THR A 298 -5.12 0.54 7.93
N ALA A 299 -5.78 1.14 6.94
CA ALA A 299 -5.31 1.16 5.56
C ALA A 299 -5.29 2.58 4.96
N PHE A 300 -4.29 2.86 4.12
CA PHE A 300 -4.18 4.10 3.34
C PHE A 300 -4.02 3.77 1.85
N LEU A 301 -5.09 3.92 1.09
CA LEU A 301 -5.19 3.56 -0.32
C LEU A 301 -4.68 4.72 -1.18
N ASN A 302 -3.55 4.54 -1.87
CA ASN A 302 -3.03 5.55 -2.80
C ASN A 302 -3.52 5.27 -4.22
N ASN A 303 -4.25 6.22 -4.79
CA ASN A 303 -4.87 6.17 -6.11
C ASN A 303 -5.62 4.85 -6.35
N SER A 304 -6.53 4.53 -5.44
CA SER A 304 -7.27 3.26 -5.44
C SER A 304 -8.69 3.44 -4.88
N GLY A 305 -9.44 2.34 -4.75
CA GLY A 305 -10.81 2.26 -4.27
C GLY A 305 -11.52 1.04 -4.85
N ASP A 306 -12.39 0.39 -4.07
CA ASP A 306 -13.07 -0.84 -4.47
C ASP A 306 -13.87 -0.66 -5.77
N TRP A 307 -13.75 -1.62 -6.69
CA TRP A 307 -14.42 -1.58 -8.01
C TRP A 307 -15.95 -1.63 -7.90
N GLY A 308 -16.50 -2.12 -6.78
CA GLY A 308 -17.92 -2.06 -6.48
C GLY A 308 -18.35 -0.89 -5.60
N GLY A 309 -17.42 -0.03 -5.15
CA GLY A 309 -17.68 1.01 -4.15
C GLY A 309 -18.21 0.45 -2.83
N ALA A 310 -17.78 -0.77 -2.45
CA ALA A 310 -18.30 -1.51 -1.32
C ALA A 310 -17.20 -2.22 -0.51
N GLY A 311 -15.95 -1.77 -0.61
CA GLY A 311 -14.83 -2.26 0.19
C GLY A 311 -14.89 -1.69 1.60
N ALA A 312 -14.91 -0.36 1.71
CA ALA A 312 -14.90 0.38 2.96
C ALA A 312 -16.11 0.05 3.87
N MET A 313 -17.24 -0.39 3.31
CA MET A 313 -18.41 -0.80 4.11
C MET A 313 -18.24 -2.14 4.84
N LYS A 314 -17.19 -2.92 4.51
CA LYS A 314 -16.83 -4.17 5.16
C LYS A 314 -15.78 -3.97 6.27
N VAL A 315 -15.18 -2.78 6.35
CA VAL A 315 -14.18 -2.42 7.38
C VAL A 315 -14.88 -2.32 8.74
N ALA A 316 -14.29 -2.98 9.76
CA ALA A 316 -14.84 -3.00 11.10
C ALA A 316 -14.75 -1.61 11.79
N THR A 317 -15.68 -1.33 12.72
CA THR A 317 -15.81 0.00 13.34
C THR A 317 -14.67 0.38 14.30
N ASP A 318 -13.82 -0.58 14.68
CA ASP A 318 -12.61 -0.38 15.47
C ASP A 318 -11.35 -0.15 14.61
N ARG A 319 -11.52 -0.01 13.28
CA ARG A 319 -10.46 0.17 12.29
C ARG A 319 -10.64 1.50 11.56
N THR A 320 -9.56 2.03 10.96
CA THR A 320 -9.65 3.25 10.15
C THR A 320 -9.20 3.03 8.71
N ILE A 321 -9.77 3.78 7.77
CA ILE A 321 -9.42 3.70 6.36
C ILE A 321 -9.35 5.08 5.73
N ALA A 322 -8.36 5.33 4.88
CA ALA A 322 -8.28 6.54 4.08
C ALA A 322 -8.02 6.20 2.61
N ILE A 323 -8.65 6.97 1.72
CA ILE A 323 -8.44 6.87 0.28
C ILE A 323 -7.89 8.22 -0.20
N LEU A 324 -6.69 8.20 -0.77
CA LEU A 324 -6.03 9.34 -1.40
C LEU A 324 -6.07 9.16 -2.93
N TYR A 325 -6.48 10.19 -3.67
CA TYR A 325 -6.55 10.14 -5.13
C TYR A 325 -6.28 11.51 -5.76
N GLY A 326 -5.95 11.51 -7.06
CA GLY A 326 -5.75 12.73 -7.85
C GLY A 326 -7.04 13.19 -8.54
N GLU A 327 -7.21 14.51 -8.75
CA GLU A 327 -8.40 15.05 -9.42
C GLU A 327 -8.67 14.48 -10.83
N GLY A 328 -7.62 14.07 -11.54
CA GLY A 328 -7.68 13.42 -12.85
C GLY A 328 -7.38 11.92 -12.83
N GLY A 329 -7.16 11.29 -11.68
CA GLY A 329 -6.84 9.87 -11.58
C GLY A 329 -8.00 8.96 -12.00
N MET A 330 -7.73 7.92 -12.79
CA MET A 330 -8.75 6.99 -13.30
C MET A 330 -9.53 6.24 -12.21
N GLU A 331 -8.96 6.12 -11.01
CA GLU A 331 -9.57 5.53 -9.82
C GLU A 331 -10.72 6.35 -9.23
N ARG A 332 -10.81 7.65 -9.59
CA ARG A 332 -11.60 8.64 -8.86
C ARG A 332 -13.03 8.19 -8.55
N GLY A 333 -13.71 7.61 -9.53
CA GLY A 333 -15.08 7.12 -9.34
C GLY A 333 -15.18 6.00 -8.30
N ASN A 334 -14.19 5.11 -8.25
CA ASN A 334 -14.13 4.05 -7.24
C ASN A 334 -13.87 4.66 -5.85
N ALA A 335 -12.85 5.52 -5.73
CA ALA A 335 -12.52 6.22 -4.48
C ALA A 335 -13.72 6.99 -3.90
N GLU A 336 -14.40 7.77 -4.76
CA GLU A 336 -15.61 8.51 -4.40
C GLU A 336 -16.76 7.58 -3.99
N ASN A 337 -17.05 6.52 -4.76
CA ASN A 337 -18.15 5.60 -4.46
C ASN A 337 -17.93 4.80 -3.16
N ASP A 338 -16.72 4.30 -2.96
CA ASP A 338 -16.35 3.46 -1.82
C ASP A 338 -16.46 4.23 -0.50
N TYR A 339 -15.90 5.45 -0.47
CA TYR A 339 -16.11 6.35 0.66
C TYR A 339 -17.58 6.78 0.81
N ASN A 340 -18.28 7.19 -0.26
CA ASN A 340 -19.62 7.74 -0.15
C ASN A 340 -20.71 6.71 0.18
N ASN A 341 -20.41 5.41 0.09
CA ASN A 341 -21.34 4.34 0.45
C ASN A 341 -21.92 4.54 1.87
N ALA A 342 -23.26 4.59 1.96
CA ALA A 342 -23.99 4.89 3.19
C ALA A 342 -23.84 3.81 4.29
N ASN A 343 -23.37 2.62 3.91
CA ASN A 343 -23.13 1.52 4.82
C ASN A 343 -21.73 1.55 5.47
N VAL A 344 -20.82 2.44 5.05
CA VAL A 344 -19.51 2.64 5.73
C VAL A 344 -19.74 3.13 7.17
N LYS A 345 -19.43 2.28 8.15
CA LYS A 345 -19.52 2.59 9.59
C LYS A 345 -18.17 2.81 10.25
N ALA A 346 -17.07 2.36 9.65
CA ALA A 346 -15.72 2.65 10.12
C ALA A 346 -15.40 4.16 10.00
N PRO A 347 -14.56 4.71 10.91
CA PRO A 347 -13.86 5.97 10.68
C PRO A 347 -13.14 5.95 9.33
N ALA A 348 -13.57 6.83 8.43
CA ALA A 348 -13.13 6.84 7.04
C ALA A 348 -12.76 8.25 6.58
N CYS A 349 -11.76 8.37 5.71
CA CYS A 349 -11.36 9.61 5.05
C CYS A 349 -11.28 9.45 3.53
N LEU A 350 -11.63 10.50 2.80
CA LEU A 350 -11.43 10.65 1.36
C LEU A 350 -10.67 11.95 1.11
N ILE A 351 -9.52 11.85 0.46
CA ILE A 351 -8.55 12.93 0.28
C ILE A 351 -8.27 13.08 -1.20
N GLN A 352 -8.58 14.25 -1.76
CA GLN A 352 -8.33 14.57 -3.17
C GLN A 352 -7.15 15.54 -3.29
N MET A 353 -6.23 15.27 -4.22
CA MET A 353 -5.19 16.22 -4.65
C MET A 353 -5.72 17.03 -5.84
N THR A 354 -5.72 18.35 -5.73
CA THR A 354 -6.36 19.27 -6.70
C THR A 354 -5.41 20.38 -7.14
N GLY A 355 -5.61 20.92 -8.35
CA GLY A 355 -4.81 22.01 -8.91
C GLY A 355 -3.40 21.62 -9.37
N GLY A 356 -3.21 20.37 -9.81
CA GLY A 356 -1.92 19.91 -10.33
C GLY A 356 -1.56 20.58 -11.67
N LYS A 357 -0.29 20.96 -11.86
CA LYS A 357 0.18 21.48 -13.16
C LYS A 357 0.45 20.32 -14.12
N GLY A 358 -0.07 20.45 -15.34
CA GLY A 358 -0.11 19.38 -16.33
C GLY A 358 -1.46 19.39 -17.05
N THR A 359 -1.69 20.42 -17.87
CA THR A 359 -2.96 20.62 -18.61
C THR A 359 -3.04 19.82 -19.91
N GLU A 360 -1.96 19.14 -20.30
CA GLU A 360 -1.95 18.23 -21.43
C GLU A 360 -2.50 16.89 -21.00
N CYS A 361 -3.83 16.76 -21.04
CA CYS A 361 -4.49 15.54 -20.61
C CYS A 361 -4.08 14.36 -21.50
N TYR A 362 -3.27 13.42 -20.99
CA TYR A 362 -2.77 12.28 -21.74
C TYR A 362 -3.82 11.16 -21.75
N GLU A 363 -3.94 10.44 -22.87
CA GLU A 363 -4.88 9.33 -23.02
C GLU A 363 -4.27 8.05 -22.43
N VAL A 364 -4.82 7.57 -21.31
CA VAL A 364 -4.36 6.35 -20.61
C VAL A 364 -4.98 5.08 -21.17
N SER A 365 -6.11 5.20 -21.85
CA SER A 365 -6.79 4.14 -22.60
C SER A 365 -7.79 4.81 -23.56
N PRO A 366 -8.20 4.19 -24.68
CA PRO A 366 -9.16 4.77 -25.62
C PRO A 366 -10.38 5.40 -24.92
N GLY A 367 -10.54 6.72 -25.03
CA GLY A 367 -11.62 7.50 -24.42
C GLY A 367 -11.43 7.88 -22.94
N ARG A 368 -10.31 7.57 -22.29
CA ARG A 368 -9.96 8.03 -20.93
C ARG A 368 -8.69 8.86 -20.93
N ARG A 369 -8.77 10.06 -20.36
CA ARG A 369 -7.65 10.99 -20.20
C ARG A 369 -7.50 11.40 -18.75
N GLU A 370 -6.26 11.52 -18.28
CA GLU A 370 -5.94 12.06 -16.96
C GLU A 370 -5.37 13.48 -17.11
N CYS A 371 -5.68 14.37 -16.16
CA CYS A 371 -5.27 15.78 -16.19
C CYS A 371 -4.88 16.23 -14.78
N GLY A 372 -3.89 17.13 -14.64
CA GLY A 372 -3.43 17.57 -13.31
C GLY A 372 -2.86 16.40 -12.51
N TYR A 373 -3.37 16.18 -11.29
CA TYR A 373 -2.99 15.01 -10.49
C TYR A 373 -3.68 13.72 -11.02
N GLY A 374 -2.90 12.87 -11.71
CA GLY A 374 -3.33 11.57 -12.26
C GLY A 374 -3.09 10.36 -11.34
N HIS A 375 -3.15 9.14 -11.90
CA HIS A 375 -3.15 7.88 -11.14
C HIS A 375 -1.91 7.61 -10.26
N GLY A 376 -0.79 8.30 -10.45
CA GLY A 376 0.37 8.16 -9.56
C GLY A 376 0.32 9.08 -8.32
N SER A 377 -0.42 10.20 -8.39
CA SER A 377 -0.16 11.38 -7.56
C SER A 377 -0.07 11.13 -6.05
N GLY A 378 -0.95 10.31 -5.50
CA GLY A 378 -1.02 10.00 -4.07
C GLY A 378 0.19 9.21 -3.58
N SER A 379 0.76 8.34 -4.42
CA SER A 379 1.89 7.48 -4.07
C SER A 379 3.21 8.25 -4.04
N TRP A 380 3.46 9.14 -5.01
CA TRP A 380 4.72 9.89 -5.10
C TRP A 380 4.60 11.26 -4.41
N ASP A 381 3.80 12.18 -4.96
CA ASP A 381 3.67 13.55 -4.44
C ASP A 381 2.86 13.60 -3.14
N GLY A 382 1.89 12.71 -3.01
CA GLY A 382 0.98 12.61 -1.87
C GLY A 382 1.54 11.88 -0.64
N MET A 383 2.77 11.35 -0.72
CA MET A 383 3.33 10.43 0.27
C MET A 383 3.35 10.97 1.70
N ALA A 384 3.44 12.30 1.87
CA ALA A 384 3.36 12.97 3.16
C ALA A 384 2.07 12.61 3.94
N ALA A 385 0.93 12.49 3.25
CA ALA A 385 -0.35 12.11 3.86
C ALA A 385 -0.33 10.64 4.33
N THR A 386 0.25 9.73 3.54
CA THR A 386 0.43 8.31 3.94
C THR A 386 1.27 8.21 5.21
N VAL A 387 2.38 8.95 5.29
CA VAL A 387 3.25 8.99 6.47
C VAL A 387 2.52 9.54 7.69
N ALA A 388 1.85 10.69 7.57
CA ALA A 388 1.09 11.30 8.67
C ALA A 388 0.03 10.34 9.22
N TRP A 389 -0.71 9.66 8.33
CA TRP A 389 -1.73 8.69 8.69
C TRP A 389 -1.17 7.49 9.45
N MET A 390 -0.08 6.90 8.96
CA MET A 390 0.58 5.78 9.65
C MET A 390 1.15 6.21 11.00
N ARG A 391 1.73 7.40 11.11
CA ARG A 391 2.23 7.94 12.39
C ARG A 391 1.12 8.27 13.38
N TRP A 392 -0.05 8.70 12.90
CA TRP A 392 -1.23 8.85 13.74
C TRP A 392 -1.70 7.49 14.27
N HIS A 393 -2.18 6.61 13.39
CA HIS A 393 -2.90 5.39 13.78
C HIS A 393 -2.03 4.24 14.31
N LEU A 394 -0.77 4.15 13.88
CA LEU A 394 0.17 3.16 14.39
C LEU A 394 1.10 3.77 15.45
N GLY A 395 1.53 5.02 15.25
CA GLY A 395 2.47 5.69 16.15
C GLY A 395 1.87 6.28 17.42
N GLY A 396 0.55 6.48 17.47
CA GLY A 396 -0.13 7.17 18.57
C GLY A 396 0.08 8.69 18.56
N GLU A 397 0.43 9.29 17.41
CA GLU A 397 0.56 10.74 17.27
C GLU A 397 -0.82 11.43 17.15
N GLU A 398 -1.66 11.32 18.19
CA GLU A 398 -3.07 11.78 18.18
C GLU A 398 -3.28 13.26 17.84
N TRP A 399 -2.26 14.10 18.00
CA TRP A 399 -2.29 15.50 17.57
C TRP A 399 -2.50 15.65 16.06
N ARG A 400 -2.17 14.62 15.27
CA ARG A 400 -2.40 14.54 13.82
C ARG A 400 -3.86 14.35 13.44
N LYS A 401 -4.77 14.05 14.37
CA LYS A 401 -6.21 14.02 14.07
C LYS A 401 -6.68 15.34 13.44
N ALA A 402 -6.11 16.46 13.86
CA ALA A 402 -6.41 17.79 13.31
C ALA A 402 -5.87 18.03 11.88
N ASP A 403 -4.95 17.19 11.37
CA ASP A 403 -4.48 17.26 9.98
C ASP A 403 -5.53 16.71 9.00
N PHE A 404 -6.39 15.80 9.46
CA PHE A 404 -7.35 15.04 8.63
C PHE A 404 -8.83 15.29 8.97
N VAL A 405 -9.17 15.47 10.25
CA VAL A 405 -10.55 15.50 10.75
C VAL A 405 -10.93 16.89 11.25
N GLY A 406 -11.98 17.46 10.66
CA GLY A 406 -12.52 18.77 11.01
C GLY A 406 -13.05 19.49 9.78
N THR A 407 -13.09 20.82 9.84
CA THR A 407 -13.48 21.69 8.71
C THR A 407 -12.27 22.32 7.99
N SER A 408 -11.07 22.16 8.55
CA SER A 408 -9.80 22.73 8.05
C SER A 408 -8.63 21.98 8.69
N GLY A 409 -7.52 21.82 7.98
CA GLY A 409 -6.37 21.00 8.40
C GLY A 409 -5.41 20.70 7.25
N LYS A 410 -4.19 20.21 7.56
CA LYS A 410 -3.12 20.04 6.57
C LYS A 410 -3.57 19.26 5.33
N TYR A 411 -4.31 18.17 5.50
CA TYR A 411 -4.83 17.32 4.42
C TYR A 411 -6.33 17.54 4.13
N ILE A 412 -6.94 18.59 4.70
CA ILE A 412 -8.33 19.00 4.42
C ILE A 412 -8.36 20.11 3.36
N ASP A 413 -7.64 21.22 3.59
CA ASP A 413 -7.70 22.43 2.77
C ASP A 413 -6.32 23.12 2.57
N GLY A 414 -5.26 22.51 3.12
CA GLY A 414 -3.88 22.97 2.99
C GLY A 414 -3.31 22.88 1.56
N ASN A 415 -2.18 23.51 1.34
CA ASN A 415 -1.39 23.36 0.11
C ASN A 415 -0.63 22.03 0.11
N ILE A 416 -0.36 21.47 -1.06
CA ILE A 416 0.48 20.27 -1.21
C ILE A 416 1.95 20.72 -1.08
N ALA A 417 2.64 20.26 -0.03
CA ALA A 417 3.95 20.79 0.33
C ALA A 417 5.02 20.42 -0.72
N GLY A 418 5.63 21.45 -1.34
CA GLY A 418 6.62 21.28 -2.41
C GLY A 418 6.03 21.23 -3.83
N TYR A 419 4.71 21.26 -3.97
CA TYR A 419 4.00 21.13 -5.25
C TYR A 419 2.94 22.23 -5.44
N ASP A 420 2.39 22.31 -6.65
CA ASP A 420 1.24 23.18 -6.91
C ASP A 420 -0.06 22.55 -6.42
N GLY A 421 -1.04 23.41 -6.09
CA GLY A 421 -2.37 22.95 -5.74
C GLY A 421 -2.55 22.61 -4.25
N LYS A 422 -3.66 21.93 -3.95
CA LYS A 422 -4.23 21.79 -2.61
C LYS A 422 -4.83 20.43 -2.35
N TRP A 423 -4.85 20.07 -1.07
CA TRP A 423 -5.67 19.01 -0.54
C TRP A 423 -7.13 19.44 -0.51
N LYS A 424 -8.00 18.46 -0.72
CA LYS A 424 -9.45 18.54 -0.48
C LYS A 424 -9.86 17.25 0.23
N GLY A 425 -9.68 17.25 1.55
CA GLY A 425 -9.99 16.13 2.43
C GLY A 425 -11.35 16.25 3.09
N GLN A 426 -11.93 15.10 3.39
CA GLN A 426 -13.13 14.96 4.22
C GLN A 426 -13.07 13.62 4.95
N CYS A 427 -13.61 13.58 6.17
CA CYS A 427 -13.69 12.35 6.95
C CYS A 427 -15.07 12.21 7.62
N LYS A 428 -15.46 10.98 7.94
CA LYS A 428 -16.70 10.64 8.64
C LYS A 428 -16.48 9.54 9.68
N ASN A 429 -17.43 9.42 10.60
CA ASN A 429 -17.44 8.42 11.68
C ASN A 429 -16.23 8.50 12.64
N PHE A 430 -15.71 9.71 12.91
CA PHE A 430 -14.53 9.99 13.75
C PHE A 430 -14.84 10.72 15.06
#